data_AF-A0A6C0D8H0-F1
#
_entry.id   AF-A0A6C0D8H0-F1
#
_cell.length_a   1.000
_cell.length_b   1.000
_cell.length_c   1.000
_cell.angle_alpha   90.00
_cell.angle_beta   90.00
_cell.angle_gamma   90.00
#
_symmetry.space_group_name_H-M   'P 1'
#
loop_
_entity.id
_entity.type
_entity.pdbx_description
1 polymer ?
#
loop_
_entity_poly.entity_id
_entity_poly.type
_entity_poly.pdbx_seq_one_letter_code
_entity_poly.pdbx_strand_id
1 'polypeptide(L)'
;MISQSQNTDIKGGTPLLIFQPFNFVIFLSFYSPIILAIIMVSLSFIFQNFKGFIFLGFLIGISVVRNFIYLFTGSTSSAQNDSSICNTIQYSKYGNSTFSAFVFAFTIMYLSIPMFINGSVNYWIFSGLLVYFFADVFIKTYKGCIIKTSELILNILTGLASSAVIITLMYAGGSSKYLFFNETQSNKDICSMPKKQTFKCNVYKNGELIGNL
;
A
#
# COMPACT_ATOMS: atom_id res chain seq x y z
N MET A 1 39.37 -40.72 -29.29
CA MET A 1 39.34 -39.23 -29.29
C MET A 1 37.87 -38.85 -29.17
N ILE A 2 37.33 -38.43 -28.02
CA ILE A 2 37.53 -37.09 -27.39
C ILE A 2 37.11 -36.02 -28.42
N SER A 3 36.15 -35.10 -28.26
CA SER A 3 35.44 -34.47 -27.14
C SER A 3 34.30 -33.64 -27.78
N GLN A 4 33.10 -33.54 -27.18
CA GLN A 4 32.47 -32.30 -26.61
C GLN A 4 32.88 -30.99 -27.31
N SER A 5 32.01 -30.01 -27.59
CA SER A 5 30.85 -29.52 -26.84
C SER A 5 30.13 -28.47 -27.71
N GLN A 6 28.80 -28.52 -27.78
CA GLN A 6 28.00 -27.37 -28.23
C GLN A 6 28.05 -26.33 -27.11
N ASN A 7 28.76 -25.22 -27.35
CA ASN A 7 28.86 -24.13 -26.39
C ASN A 7 27.54 -23.33 -26.39
N THR A 8 26.69 -23.62 -25.40
CA THR A 8 25.55 -22.78 -25.01
C THR A 8 26.07 -21.50 -24.37
N ASP A 9 26.26 -20.45 -25.15
CA ASP A 9 26.56 -19.12 -24.65
C ASP A 9 25.30 -18.46 -24.05
N ILE A 10 25.25 -18.53 -22.72
CA ILE A 10 24.74 -17.54 -21.76
C ILE A 10 23.69 -16.56 -22.31
N LYS A 11 22.40 -16.88 -22.14
CA LYS A 11 21.30 -15.90 -22.17
C LYS A 11 21.41 -14.94 -20.99
N GLY A 12 22.29 -13.95 -21.12
CA GLY A 12 22.30 -12.75 -20.27
C GLY A 12 21.00 -11.99 -20.51
N GLY A 13 20.21 -11.80 -19.45
CA GLY A 13 18.95 -11.06 -19.53
C GLY A 13 19.15 -9.67 -20.13
N THR A 14 18.37 -9.33 -21.15
CA THR A 14 18.40 -8.00 -21.77
C THR A 14 18.12 -6.96 -20.67
N PRO A 15 18.98 -5.94 -20.49
CA PRO A 15 18.75 -4.92 -19.47
C PRO A 15 17.43 -4.18 -19.75
N LEU A 16 16.67 -3.89 -18.69
CA LEU A 16 15.45 -3.11 -18.83
C LEU A 16 15.79 -1.67 -19.24
N LEU A 17 15.46 -1.33 -20.49
CA LEU A 17 15.54 0.04 -20.99
C LEU A 17 14.35 0.84 -20.44
N ILE A 18 14.59 1.72 -19.47
CA ILE A 18 13.55 2.49 -18.75
C ILE A 18 12.74 3.40 -19.69
N PHE A 19 13.32 3.80 -20.83
CA PHE A 19 12.66 4.65 -21.82
C PHE A 19 11.52 3.96 -22.58
N GLN A 20 11.38 2.63 -22.48
CA GLN A 20 10.23 1.92 -23.02
C GLN A 20 9.10 1.90 -21.99
N PRO A 21 7.87 2.34 -22.33
CA PRO A 21 6.78 2.49 -21.37
C PRO A 21 6.44 1.16 -20.67
N PHE A 22 6.57 0.03 -21.37
CA PHE A 22 6.30 -1.29 -20.80
C PHE A 22 7.31 -1.68 -19.70
N ASN A 23 8.58 -1.28 -19.83
CA ASN A 23 9.62 -1.56 -18.83
C ASN A 23 9.43 -0.75 -17.55
N PHE A 24 8.89 0.47 -17.67
CA PHE A 24 8.55 1.29 -16.52
C PHE A 24 7.42 0.67 -15.67
N VAL A 25 6.36 0.17 -16.32
CA VAL A 25 5.24 -0.48 -15.60
C VAL A 25 5.70 -1.78 -14.93
N ILE A 26 6.61 -2.51 -15.59
CA ILE A 26 7.27 -3.68 -14.99
C ILE A 26 8.02 -3.29 -13.72
N PHE A 27 8.86 -2.25 -13.77
CA PHE A 27 9.57 -1.74 -12.59
C PHE A 27 8.60 -1.39 -11.45
N LEU A 28 7.51 -0.68 -11.77
CA LEU A 28 6.49 -0.30 -10.79
C LEU A 28 5.89 -1.54 -10.10
N SER A 29 5.58 -2.59 -10.84
CA SER A 29 5.05 -3.84 -10.27
C SER A 29 6.09 -4.59 -9.42
N PHE A 30 7.34 -4.70 -9.85
CA PHE A 30 8.35 -5.44 -9.06
C PHE A 30 8.73 -4.73 -7.76
N TYR A 31 8.81 -3.40 -7.77
CA TYR A 31 9.11 -2.59 -6.59
C TYR A 31 7.86 -2.18 -5.79
N SER A 32 6.68 -2.69 -6.14
CA SER A 32 5.39 -2.25 -5.58
C SER A 32 5.31 -2.27 -4.04
N PRO A 33 5.84 -3.27 -3.30
CA PRO A 33 5.79 -3.25 -1.83
C PRO A 33 6.53 -2.07 -1.20
N ILE A 34 7.70 -1.74 -1.73
CA ILE A 34 8.53 -0.63 -1.24
C ILE A 34 7.86 0.69 -1.59
N ILE A 35 7.34 0.80 -2.81
CA ILE A 35 6.64 2.00 -3.28
C ILE A 35 5.41 2.28 -2.41
N LEU A 36 4.62 1.26 -2.09
CA LEU A 36 3.47 1.42 -1.19
C LEU A 36 3.89 1.87 0.21
N ALA A 37 4.95 1.29 0.77
CA ALA A 37 5.48 1.71 2.07
C ALA A 37 5.92 3.19 2.05
N ILE A 38 6.63 3.61 1.00
CA ILE A 38 7.08 5.00 0.83
C ILE A 38 5.87 5.93 0.70
N ILE A 39 4.86 5.58 -0.10
CA ILE A 39 3.64 6.39 -0.26
C ILE A 39 2.95 6.57 1.10
N MET A 40 2.77 5.48 1.86
CA MET A 40 2.11 5.51 3.17
C MET A 40 2.88 6.34 4.20
N VAL A 41 4.21 6.25 4.21
CA VAL A 41 5.06 7.09 5.05
C VAL A 41 5.02 8.54 4.58
N SER A 42 5.01 8.80 3.28
CA SER A 42 4.91 10.15 2.72
C SER A 42 3.61 10.84 3.12
N LEU A 43 2.49 10.11 3.14
CA LEU A 43 1.21 10.62 3.64
C LEU A 43 1.29 11.07 5.11
N SER A 44 2.17 10.47 5.92
CA SER A 44 2.40 10.88 7.31
C SER A 44 2.99 12.27 7.41
N PHE A 45 3.95 12.60 6.53
CA PHE A 45 4.55 13.93 6.48
C PHE A 45 3.56 14.97 5.98
N ILE A 46 2.75 14.65 4.97
CA ILE A 46 1.72 15.56 4.42
C ILE A 46 0.67 15.90 5.48
N PHE A 47 0.21 14.90 6.23
CA PHE A 47 -0.80 15.09 7.27
C PHE A 47 -0.22 15.40 8.66
N GLN A 48 1.09 15.60 8.78
CA GLN A 48 1.80 15.86 10.04
C GLN A 48 1.44 14.86 11.17
N ASN A 49 1.26 13.59 10.82
CA ASN A 49 0.75 12.54 11.68
C ASN A 49 1.66 11.31 11.65
N PHE A 50 1.82 10.58 12.75
CA PHE A 50 2.67 9.38 12.80
C PHE A 50 2.01 8.09 12.29
N LYS A 51 0.83 8.17 11.65
CA LYS A 51 -0.01 7.02 11.28
C LYS A 51 0.64 6.08 10.25
N GLY A 52 1.43 6.60 9.31
CA GLY A 52 2.18 5.78 8.32
C GLY A 52 3.36 5.04 8.90
N PHE A 53 3.99 5.55 9.96
CA PHE A 53 5.00 4.79 10.68
C PHE A 53 4.38 3.61 11.43
N ILE A 54 3.17 3.76 11.97
CA ILE A 54 2.43 2.69 12.62
C ILE A 54 2.04 1.61 11.60
N PHE A 55 1.51 2.02 10.44
CA PHE A 55 1.29 1.11 9.31
C PHE A 55 2.56 0.35 8.92
N LEU A 56 3.68 1.06 8.77
CA LEU A 56 4.97 0.45 8.40
C LEU A 56 5.43 -0.57 9.45
N GLY A 57 5.29 -0.24 10.74
CA GLY A 57 5.63 -1.14 11.84
C GLY A 57 4.82 -2.44 11.79
N PHE A 58 3.51 -2.34 11.57
CA PHE A 58 2.66 -3.53 11.41
C PHE A 58 2.98 -4.33 10.16
N LEU A 59 3.23 -3.66 9.03
CA LEU A 59 3.59 -4.31 7.77
C LEU A 59 4.90 -5.09 7.89
N ILE A 60 5.93 -4.52 8.52
CA ILE A 60 7.20 -5.21 8.79
C ILE A 60 6.96 -6.38 9.76
N GLY A 61 6.25 -6.13 10.87
CA GLY A 61 5.96 -7.15 11.88
C GLY A 61 5.25 -8.36 11.29
N ILE A 62 4.19 -8.14 10.50
CA ILE A 62 3.47 -9.25 9.88
C ILE A 62 4.26 -9.92 8.75
N SER A 63 5.13 -9.19 8.05
CA SER A 63 6.02 -9.77 7.04
C SER A 63 7.04 -10.73 7.68
N VAL A 64 7.53 -10.39 8.88
CA VAL A 64 8.39 -11.28 9.68
C VAL A 64 7.62 -12.50 10.15
N VAL A 65 6.41 -12.32 10.71
CA VAL A 65 5.53 -13.43 11.13
C VAL A 65 5.22 -14.37 9.96
N ARG A 66 4.88 -13.81 8.79
CA ARG A 66 4.68 -14.57 7.55
C ARG A 66 5.90 -15.43 7.23
N ASN A 67 7.11 -14.86 7.30
CA ASN A 67 8.34 -15.60 7.01
C ASN A 67 8.55 -16.77 7.99
N PHE A 68 8.27 -16.57 9.28
CA PHE A 68 8.28 -17.66 10.26
C PHE A 68 7.27 -18.76 9.94
N ILE A 69 6.03 -18.40 9.57
CA ILE A 69 5.01 -19.40 9.19
C ILE A 69 5.47 -20.24 7.99
N TYR A 70 6.08 -19.61 6.98
CA TYR A 70 6.63 -20.32 5.82
C TYR A 70 7.79 -21.26 6.20
N LEU A 71 8.63 -20.87 7.17
CA LEU A 71 9.69 -21.71 7.70
C LEU A 71 9.12 -22.96 8.40
N PHE A 72 8.10 -22.80 9.24
CA PHE A 72 7.46 -23.92 9.95
C PHE A 72 6.68 -24.86 9.03
N THR A 73 6.10 -24.33 7.95
CA THR A 73 5.32 -25.12 6.97
C THR A 73 6.22 -25.89 6.00
N GLY A 74 7.55 -25.84 6.15
CA GLY A 74 8.49 -26.58 5.32
C GLY A 74 8.47 -26.18 3.85
N SER A 75 8.05 -24.93 3.54
CA SER A 75 7.93 -24.49 2.15
C SER A 75 9.29 -24.45 1.47
N THR A 76 9.36 -25.00 0.26
CA THR A 76 10.58 -24.98 -0.55
C THR A 76 10.95 -23.54 -0.88
N SER A 77 12.22 -23.17 -0.71
CA SER A 77 12.74 -21.86 -1.14
C SER A 77 12.40 -21.62 -2.61
N SER A 78 11.91 -20.41 -2.92
CA SER A 78 11.47 -20.00 -4.27
C SER A 78 12.62 -19.87 -5.28
N ALA A 79 13.76 -20.52 -5.04
CA ALA A 79 14.85 -20.66 -5.99
C ALA A 79 14.48 -21.68 -7.07
N GLN A 80 13.47 -21.37 -7.88
CA GLN A 80 13.40 -21.96 -9.20
C GLN A 80 14.30 -21.11 -10.11
N ASN A 81 15.47 -21.72 -10.35
CA ASN A 81 16.51 -21.29 -11.26
C ASN A 81 15.92 -20.90 -12.62
N ASP A 82 15.93 -19.61 -12.91
CA ASP A 82 16.22 -19.10 -14.24
C ASP A 82 16.53 -17.60 -14.12
N SER A 83 17.40 -17.11 -14.99
CA SER A 83 17.89 -15.73 -15.13
C SER A 83 16.79 -14.71 -15.53
N SER A 84 15.58 -14.89 -15.01
CA SER A 84 14.39 -14.12 -15.29
C SER A 84 14.24 -12.93 -14.36
N ILE A 85 13.55 -11.91 -14.85
CA ILE A 85 13.20 -10.67 -14.13
C ILE A 85 12.47 -10.91 -12.80
N CYS A 86 11.91 -12.11 -12.60
CA CYS A 86 11.18 -12.50 -11.40
C CYS A 86 12.05 -12.57 -10.13
N ASN A 87 13.36 -12.74 -10.29
CA ASN A 87 14.32 -12.84 -9.19
C ASN A 87 15.14 -11.55 -8.97
N THR A 88 14.82 -10.46 -9.68
CA THR A 88 15.54 -9.17 -9.55
C THR A 88 15.46 -8.60 -8.14
N ILE A 89 14.38 -8.88 -7.40
CA ILE A 89 14.22 -8.45 -6.01
C ILE A 89 13.68 -9.64 -5.21
N GLN A 90 14.34 -9.94 -4.09
CA GLN A 90 13.88 -10.95 -3.15
C GLN A 90 13.51 -10.29 -1.81
N TYR A 91 12.21 -10.25 -1.53
CA TYR A 91 11.64 -9.74 -0.27
C TYR A 91 11.68 -10.79 0.85
N SER A 92 11.62 -12.06 0.47
CA SER A 92 11.71 -13.20 1.39
C SER A 92 12.35 -14.38 0.68
N LYS A 93 12.99 -15.25 1.46
CA LYS A 93 13.51 -16.55 1.01
C LYS A 93 12.39 -17.48 0.52
N TYR A 94 11.17 -17.27 1.00
CA TYR A 94 9.99 -18.09 0.72
C TYR A 94 8.83 -17.25 0.17
N GLY A 95 8.20 -17.73 -0.90
CA GLY A 95 7.00 -17.14 -1.49
C GLY A 95 7.22 -15.71 -1.98
N ASN A 96 8.35 -15.45 -2.63
CA ASN A 96 8.71 -14.10 -3.10
C ASN A 96 7.78 -13.59 -4.22
N SER A 97 7.37 -14.48 -5.13
CA SER A 97 6.54 -14.15 -6.30
C SER A 97 5.17 -13.58 -5.94
N THR A 98 4.64 -13.91 -4.76
CA THR A 98 3.31 -13.51 -4.27
C THR A 98 3.38 -12.52 -3.10
N PHE A 99 4.59 -12.10 -2.70
CA PHE A 99 4.77 -11.18 -1.58
C PHE A 99 4.10 -9.81 -1.81
N SER A 100 4.13 -9.30 -3.04
CA SER A 100 3.43 -8.05 -3.36
C SER A 100 1.93 -8.16 -3.18
N ALA A 101 1.32 -9.27 -3.57
CA ALA A 101 -0.12 -9.49 -3.40
C ALA A 101 -0.52 -9.51 -1.93
N PHE A 102 0.32 -10.09 -1.06
CA PHE A 102 0.16 -10.01 0.39
C PHE A 102 0.19 -8.55 0.89
N VAL A 103 1.19 -7.77 0.48
CA VAL A 103 1.33 -6.36 0.88
C VAL A 103 0.17 -5.49 0.38
N PHE A 104 -0.27 -5.69 -0.86
CA PHE A 104 -1.45 -5.00 -1.39
C PHE A 104 -2.71 -5.36 -0.61
N ALA A 105 -2.97 -6.66 -0.40
CA ALA A 105 -4.13 -7.11 0.35
C ALA A 105 -4.14 -6.53 1.77
N PHE A 106 -3.00 -6.57 2.45
CA PHE A 106 -2.82 -5.96 3.76
C PHE A 106 -3.14 -4.46 3.74
N THR A 107 -2.57 -3.72 2.79
CA THR A 107 -2.71 -2.26 2.67
C THR A 107 -4.13 -1.85 2.33
N ILE A 108 -4.76 -2.51 1.35
CA ILE A 108 -6.14 -2.27 0.96
C ILE A 108 -7.02 -2.47 2.18
N MET A 109 -6.93 -3.61 2.86
CA MET A 109 -7.75 -3.87 4.04
C MET A 109 -7.48 -2.87 5.18
N TYR A 110 -6.21 -2.51 5.39
CA TYR A 110 -5.78 -1.61 6.47
C TYR A 110 -6.40 -0.22 6.33
N LEU A 111 -6.46 0.27 5.08
CA LEU A 111 -7.06 1.56 4.76
C LEU A 111 -8.59 1.47 4.68
N SER A 112 -9.12 0.39 4.12
CA SER A 112 -10.55 0.26 3.80
C SER A 112 -11.41 0.17 5.04
N ILE A 113 -11.07 -0.70 5.99
CA ILE A 113 -11.91 -0.95 7.18
C ILE A 113 -12.22 0.34 7.94
N PRO A 114 -11.25 1.18 8.36
CA PRO A 114 -11.57 2.42 9.07
C PRO A 114 -12.36 3.42 8.19
N MET A 115 -12.14 3.45 6.87
CA MET A 115 -12.95 4.29 5.96
C MET A 115 -14.43 3.88 5.94
N PHE A 116 -14.71 2.57 5.89
CA PHE A 116 -16.09 2.06 5.89
C PHE A 116 -16.77 2.20 7.25
N ILE A 117 -16.04 1.97 8.36
CA ILE A 117 -16.58 2.14 9.72
C ILE A 117 -16.98 3.60 9.97
N ASN A 118 -16.17 4.56 9.52
CA ASN A 118 -16.43 5.99 9.73
C ASN A 118 -17.39 6.60 8.69
N GLY A 119 -17.83 5.85 7.68
CA GLY A 119 -18.76 6.31 6.65
C GLY A 119 -18.20 7.38 5.69
N SER A 120 -16.90 7.69 5.77
CA SER A 120 -16.20 8.72 4.99
C SER A 120 -15.29 8.10 3.93
N VAL A 121 -15.86 7.27 3.06
CA VAL A 121 -15.09 6.48 2.07
C VAL A 121 -14.53 7.38 0.97
N ASN A 122 -13.20 7.39 0.84
CA ASN A 122 -12.53 8.01 -0.30
C ASN A 122 -12.40 7.02 -1.47
N TYR A 123 -13.40 7.01 -2.35
CA TYR A 123 -13.45 6.12 -3.51
C TYR A 123 -12.28 6.29 -4.47
N TRP A 124 -11.67 7.49 -4.56
CA TRP A 124 -10.50 7.71 -5.42
C TRP A 124 -9.29 6.90 -4.96
N ILE A 125 -8.98 6.96 -3.65
CA ILE A 125 -7.87 6.21 -3.07
C ILE A 125 -8.14 4.71 -3.17
N PHE A 126 -9.34 4.28 -2.76
CA PHE A 126 -9.70 2.86 -2.77
C PHE A 126 -9.66 2.26 -4.18
N SER A 127 -10.24 2.95 -5.17
CA SER A 127 -10.22 2.52 -6.57
C SER A 127 -8.79 2.49 -7.13
N GLY A 128 -7.97 3.50 -6.83
CA GLY A 128 -6.58 3.56 -7.27
C GLY A 128 -5.73 2.38 -6.75
N LEU A 129 -5.88 2.03 -5.47
CA LEU A 129 -5.20 0.86 -4.90
C LEU A 129 -5.67 -0.45 -5.54
N LEU A 130 -6.97 -0.58 -5.82
CA LEU A 130 -7.54 -1.79 -6.42
C LEU A 130 -7.04 -1.99 -7.85
N VAL A 131 -7.05 -0.93 -8.66
CA VAL A 131 -6.50 -0.95 -10.04
C VAL A 131 -5.02 -1.29 -10.02
N TYR A 132 -4.25 -0.71 -9.11
CA TYR A 132 -2.82 -0.99 -9.01
C TYR A 132 -2.54 -2.44 -8.60
N PHE A 133 -3.32 -2.99 -7.66
CA PHE A 133 -3.24 -4.40 -7.28
C PHE A 133 -3.51 -5.34 -8.47
N PHE A 134 -4.57 -5.09 -9.26
CA PHE A 134 -4.86 -5.91 -10.42
C PHE A 134 -3.78 -5.79 -11.51
N ALA A 135 -3.25 -4.58 -11.75
CA ALA A 135 -2.13 -4.38 -12.66
C ALA A 135 -0.88 -5.16 -12.22
N ASP A 136 -0.55 -5.15 -10.92
CA ASP A 136 0.57 -5.89 -10.35
C ASP A 136 0.45 -7.40 -10.60
N VAL A 137 -0.70 -7.98 -10.27
CA VAL A 137 -0.97 -9.41 -10.46
C VAL A 137 -0.94 -9.76 -11.96
N PHE A 138 -1.53 -8.92 -12.81
CA PHE A 138 -1.55 -9.12 -14.26
C PHE A 138 -0.14 -9.17 -14.85
N ILE A 139 0.72 -8.20 -14.51
CA ILE A 139 2.11 -8.13 -15.02
C ILE A 139 2.92 -9.34 -14.55
N LYS A 140 2.80 -9.71 -13.27
CA LYS A 140 3.53 -10.87 -12.71
C LYS A 140 3.06 -12.20 -13.28
N THR A 141 1.77 -12.32 -13.60
CA THR A 141 1.23 -13.48 -14.31
C THR A 141 1.72 -13.50 -15.76
N TYR A 142 1.67 -12.36 -16.46
CA TYR A 142 2.16 -12.22 -17.84
C TYR A 142 3.65 -12.53 -17.99
N LYS A 143 4.46 -12.19 -16.99
CA LYS A 143 5.89 -12.53 -16.94
C LYS A 143 6.19 -13.94 -16.42
N GLY A 144 5.17 -14.72 -16.08
CA GLY A 144 5.33 -16.09 -15.60
C GLY A 144 5.92 -16.20 -14.19
N CYS A 145 5.92 -15.12 -13.40
CA CYS A 145 6.48 -15.14 -12.05
C CYS A 145 5.57 -15.84 -11.04
N ILE A 146 4.25 -15.84 -11.28
CA ILE A 146 3.28 -16.52 -10.42
C ILE A 146 3.13 -17.95 -10.91
N ILE A 147 3.82 -18.87 -10.25
CA ILE A 147 3.87 -20.29 -10.63
C ILE A 147 2.66 -21.06 -10.09
N LYS A 148 2.19 -20.69 -8.88
CA LYS A 148 1.09 -21.36 -8.21
C LYS A 148 0.01 -20.36 -7.80
N THR A 149 -1.16 -20.46 -8.42
CA THR A 149 -2.33 -19.62 -8.10
C THR A 149 -2.83 -19.85 -6.67
N SER A 150 -2.64 -21.06 -6.11
CA SER A 150 -2.99 -21.35 -4.71
C SER A 150 -2.16 -20.52 -3.73
N GLU A 151 -0.88 -20.33 -3.99
CA GLU A 151 -0.02 -19.46 -3.17
C GLU A 151 -0.45 -18.00 -3.28
N LEU A 152 -0.89 -17.55 -4.46
CA LEU A 152 -1.41 -16.19 -4.66
C LEU A 152 -2.66 -15.95 -3.79
N ILE A 153 -3.65 -16.83 -3.88
CA ILE A 153 -4.90 -16.72 -3.12
C ILE A 153 -4.64 -16.77 -1.62
N LEU A 154 -3.75 -17.67 -1.17
CA LEU A 154 -3.38 -17.77 0.24
C LEU A 154 -2.71 -16.49 0.75
N ASN A 155 -1.82 -15.87 -0.04
CA ASN A 155 -1.16 -14.62 0.32
C ASN A 155 -2.15 -13.45 0.38
N ILE A 156 -3.11 -13.39 -0.53
CA ILE A 156 -4.19 -12.39 -0.48
C ILE A 156 -5.01 -12.59 0.80
N LEU A 157 -5.47 -13.81 1.06
CA LEU A 157 -6.31 -14.10 2.23
C LEU A 157 -5.59 -13.81 3.55
N THR A 158 -4.33 -14.22 3.67
CA THR A 158 -3.52 -13.95 4.87
C THR A 158 -3.19 -12.46 5.04
N GLY A 159 -2.99 -11.72 3.94
CA GLY A 159 -2.85 -10.26 3.98
C GLY A 159 -4.12 -9.56 4.47
N LEU A 160 -5.28 -9.95 3.92
CA LEU A 160 -6.59 -9.44 4.35
C LEU A 160 -6.86 -9.77 5.82
N ALA A 161 -6.69 -11.05 6.21
CA ALA A 161 -6.98 -11.53 7.55
C ALA A 161 -6.06 -10.88 8.60
N SER A 162 -4.76 -10.80 8.34
CA SER A 162 -3.83 -10.18 9.29
C SER A 162 -4.11 -8.70 9.51
N SER A 163 -4.44 -7.97 8.44
CA SER A 163 -4.83 -6.57 8.54
C SER A 163 -6.14 -6.39 9.33
N ALA A 164 -7.16 -7.22 9.05
CA ALA A 164 -8.41 -7.20 9.79
C ALA A 164 -8.23 -7.50 11.29
N VAL A 165 -7.36 -8.47 11.63
CA VAL A 165 -7.02 -8.78 13.02
C VAL A 165 -6.35 -7.59 13.69
N ILE A 166 -5.35 -6.96 13.06
CA ILE A 166 -4.65 -5.80 13.62
C ILE A 166 -5.62 -4.64 13.87
N ILE A 167 -6.47 -4.32 12.89
CA ILE A 167 -7.45 -3.25 13.02
C ILE A 167 -8.44 -3.55 14.15
N THR A 168 -8.95 -4.78 14.21
CA THR A 168 -9.87 -5.21 15.28
C THR A 168 -9.22 -5.08 16.65
N LEU A 169 -7.96 -5.51 16.80
CA LEU A 169 -7.19 -5.34 18.03
C LEU A 169 -6.97 -3.86 18.39
N MET A 170 -6.76 -2.99 17.40
CA MET A 170 -6.63 -1.55 17.64
C MET A 170 -7.95 -0.91 18.08
N TYR A 171 -9.08 -1.32 17.52
CA TYR A 171 -10.40 -0.89 18.00
C TYR A 171 -10.69 -1.40 19.40
N ALA A 172 -10.45 -2.69 19.68
CA ALA A 172 -10.66 -3.28 21.00
C ALA A 172 -9.73 -2.67 22.07
N GLY A 173 -8.48 -2.37 21.70
CA GLY A 173 -7.48 -1.77 22.59
C GLY A 173 -7.57 -0.25 22.73
N GLY A 174 -8.58 0.41 22.14
CA GLY A 174 -8.73 1.87 22.21
C GLY A 174 -7.66 2.69 21.47
N SER A 175 -6.86 2.04 20.62
CA SER A 175 -5.78 2.67 19.83
C SER A 175 -6.20 2.97 18.38
N SER A 176 -7.50 2.85 18.06
CA SER A 176 -8.05 3.11 16.73
C SER A 176 -7.73 4.52 16.20
N LYS A 177 -7.55 5.54 17.06
CA LYS A 177 -7.15 6.91 16.66
C LYS A 177 -5.86 6.97 15.82
N TYR A 178 -5.03 5.94 15.90
CA TYR A 178 -3.79 5.82 15.13
C TYR A 178 -3.96 5.15 13.76
N LEU A 179 -5.15 4.62 13.45
CA LEU A 179 -5.48 4.12 12.12
C LEU A 179 -5.62 5.28 11.13
N PHE A 180 -5.25 5.03 9.88
CA PHE A 180 -5.54 5.97 8.80
C PHE A 180 -7.05 6.13 8.64
N PHE A 181 -7.49 7.36 8.36
CA PHE A 181 -8.91 7.70 8.15
C PHE A 181 -9.83 7.36 9.32
N ASN A 182 -9.30 7.16 10.53
CA ASN A 182 -10.11 7.06 11.76
C ASN A 182 -10.34 8.42 12.45
N GLU A 183 -10.15 9.51 11.72
CA GLU A 183 -10.65 10.80 12.14
C GLU A 183 -12.08 10.90 11.62
N THR A 184 -13.05 10.59 12.49
CA THR A 184 -14.38 11.19 12.37
C THR A 184 -14.13 12.66 12.12
N GLN A 185 -14.53 13.20 10.95
CA GLN A 185 -14.29 14.60 10.55
C GLN A 185 -14.23 15.50 11.78
N SER A 186 -13.01 15.75 12.28
CA SER A 186 -12.82 16.25 13.63
C SER A 186 -13.12 17.73 13.54
N ASN A 187 -14.35 18.02 13.95
CA ASN A 187 -15.15 19.20 13.70
C ASN A 187 -15.49 19.50 12.23
N LYS A 188 -16.78 19.81 12.05
CA LYS A 188 -17.29 20.84 11.14
C LYS A 188 -16.65 22.23 11.39
N ASP A 189 -15.34 22.28 11.60
CA ASP A 189 -14.53 23.47 11.42
C ASP A 189 -13.99 23.49 9.98
N ILE A 190 -14.75 22.92 9.03
CA ILE A 190 -14.87 23.60 7.75
C ILE A 190 -15.46 24.95 8.13
N CYS A 191 -14.64 26.00 8.10
CA CYS A 191 -15.12 27.37 8.12
C CYS A 191 -16.13 27.52 6.98
N SER A 192 -17.39 27.20 7.24
CA SER A 192 -18.46 27.40 6.29
C SER A 192 -18.61 28.91 6.20
N MET A 193 -18.23 29.49 5.07
CA MET A 193 -18.51 30.89 4.80
C MET A 193 -20.02 31.10 5.01
N PRO A 194 -20.44 31.88 6.02
CA PRO A 194 -21.86 32.15 6.26
C PRO A 194 -22.44 32.75 4.98
N LYS A 195 -23.48 32.14 4.42
CA LYS A 195 -24.11 32.60 3.16
C LYS A 195 -24.64 34.03 3.23
N LYS A 196 -24.78 34.58 4.44
CA LYS A 196 -25.09 35.99 4.70
C LYS A 196 -24.23 36.46 5.89
N GLN A 197 -23.24 37.30 5.63
CA GLN A 197 -22.57 38.08 6.65
C GLN A 197 -23.16 39.49 6.58
N THR A 198 -24.03 39.85 7.52
CA THR A 198 -24.45 41.25 7.71
C THR A 198 -23.43 41.91 8.61
N PHE A 199 -22.50 42.66 8.03
CA PHE A 199 -21.61 43.53 8.80
C PHE A 199 -22.47 44.64 9.40
N LYS A 200 -22.53 44.72 10.73
CA LYS A 200 -23.13 45.87 11.40
C LYS A 200 -22.15 47.03 11.30
N CYS A 201 -22.52 48.05 10.54
CA CYS A 201 -21.69 49.24 10.40
C CYS A 201 -22.05 50.21 11.53
N ASN A 202 -21.17 50.31 12.52
CA ASN A 202 -21.26 51.31 13.56
C ASN A 202 -20.66 52.61 13.01
N VAL A 203 -21.49 53.63 12.80
CA VAL A 203 -21.05 54.93 12.28
C VAL A 203 -20.73 55.84 13.46
N TYR A 204 -19.53 56.41 13.49
CA TYR A 204 -19.07 57.32 14.53
C TYR A 204 -18.82 58.72 13.97
N LYS A 205 -19.15 59.76 14.75
CA LYS A 205 -18.77 61.14 14.47
C LYS A 205 -18.21 61.77 15.75
N ASN A 206 -17.00 62.31 15.69
CA ASN A 206 -16.27 62.87 16.84
C ASN A 206 -16.08 61.89 18.02
N GLY A 207 -15.97 60.58 17.73
CA GLY A 207 -15.78 59.55 18.76
C GLY A 207 -17.06 59.03 19.40
N GLU A 208 -18.23 59.59 19.08
CA GLU A 208 -19.53 59.12 19.56
C GLU A 208 -20.31 58.36 18.47
N LEU A 209 -20.97 57.27 18.87
CA LEU A 209 -21.75 56.41 17.98
C LEU A 209 -23.03 57.13 17.55
N ILE A 210 -23.16 57.41 16.26
CA ILE A 210 -24.32 58.12 15.69
C ILE A 210 -25.35 57.18 15.04
N GLY A 211 -25.02 55.90 14.85
CA GLY A 211 -26.00 54.92 14.38
C GLY A 211 -25.40 53.56 14.04
N ASN A 212 -26.26 52.54 14.01
CA ASN A 212 -25.94 51.19 13.53
C ASN A 212 -26.76 50.93 12.26
N LEU A 213 -26.10 50.49 11.18
CA LEU A 213 -26.72 50.03 9.93
C LEU A 213 -26.55 48.51 9.78
#